data_AF-A0A0A0KGU7-F1
#
_entry.id   AF-A0A0A0KGU7-F1
#
_cell.length_a   1.000
_cell.length_b   1.000
_cell.length_c   1.000
_cell.angle_alpha   90.00
_cell.angle_beta   90.00
_cell.angle_gamma   90.00
#
_symmetry.space_group_name_H-M   'P 1'
#
loop_
_entity.id
_entity.type
_entity.pdbx_description
1 polymer ?
#
loop_
_entity_poly.entity_id
_entity_poly.type
_entity_poly.pdbx_seq_one_letter_code
_entity_poly.pdbx_strand_id
1 'polypeptide(L)'
;MTQPAVIGFEVQILHFFVGLPTFSCGIPTPIVYWKTQISILLCDTTWLLKLQVPFRRHEKWQKGIPAQQSLLEEDVKKFHTMIAGFSEKIREMKILVEKEKELEVKRGGKDEERIASCERDIGDAEVSRNVWQEKTWDLDATMGNMFKELETMAMECNQAMRRLKFDNCHQYSLNAKESTPTDVMGIDYKTIIKPALNSFAKNSSTMELEGLISLRQQSSESSAKIESRCNHIASLQSHTDEIKRITERYWHLIQDVSVVLLSACS
;
A
#
# COMPACT_ATOMS: atom_id res chain seq x y z
N MET A 1 56.33 29.38 12.85
CA MET A 1 57.14 30.58 13.15
C MET A 1 57.61 30.48 14.59
N THR A 2 58.83 29.98 14.80
CA THR A 2 59.47 29.93 16.11
C THR A 2 60.97 29.88 15.86
N GLN A 3 61.68 30.92 16.32
CA GLN A 3 63.10 31.19 16.07
C GLN A 3 64.01 30.20 16.82
N PRO A 4 65.22 29.90 16.32
CA PRO A 4 66.24 29.27 17.14
C PRO A 4 66.98 30.32 17.98
N ALA A 5 67.15 29.99 19.27
CA ALA A 5 67.84 30.77 20.27
C ALA A 5 69.33 30.99 19.91
N VAL A 6 69.74 32.25 19.96
CA VAL A 6 71.14 32.70 19.82
C VAL A 6 71.93 32.18 21.02
N ILE A 7 72.88 31.29 20.78
CA ILE A 7 73.86 30.87 21.79
C ILE A 7 74.88 32.00 21.91
N GLY A 8 74.76 32.80 22.97
CA GLY A 8 75.74 33.81 23.35
C GLY A 8 77.06 33.17 23.76
N PHE A 9 78.10 33.39 22.96
CA PHE A 9 79.49 33.21 23.38
C PHE A 9 79.99 34.57 23.88
N GLU A 10 79.84 34.82 25.17
CA GLU A 10 80.48 35.94 25.86
C GLU A 10 81.94 35.55 26.14
N VAL A 11 82.86 35.99 25.29
CA VAL A 11 84.30 35.85 25.51
C VAL A 11 84.76 37.00 26.40
N GLN A 12 84.61 36.83 27.72
CA GLN A 12 85.37 37.63 28.68
C GLN A 12 86.83 37.13 28.68
N ILE A 13 87.66 37.70 27.82
CA ILE A 13 89.11 37.64 27.96
C ILE A 13 89.65 39.06 27.73
N LEU A 14 89.66 39.86 28.78
CA LEU A 14 90.63 40.93 28.97
C LEU A 14 90.79 41.13 30.47
N HIS A 15 92.03 41.39 30.92
CA HIS A 15 92.50 41.46 32.31
C HIS A 15 92.95 40.15 32.96
N PHE A 16 94.17 39.70 32.61
CA PHE A 16 95.13 39.27 33.63
C PHE A 16 96.56 39.25 33.07
N PHE A 17 97.23 40.40 32.99
CA PHE A 17 98.71 40.47 32.99
C PHE A 17 99.21 41.89 33.28
N VAL A 18 99.17 42.32 34.54
CA VAL A 18 100.10 43.34 35.06
C VAL A 18 100.44 42.95 36.49
N GLY A 19 101.69 42.59 36.74
CA GLY A 19 102.20 42.44 38.11
C GLY A 19 103.18 41.29 38.30
N LEU A 20 104.42 41.43 37.81
CA LEU A 20 105.57 40.74 38.41
C LEU A 20 106.70 41.77 38.60
N PRO A 21 107.14 42.02 39.84
CA PRO A 21 108.19 42.99 40.13
C PRO A 21 109.56 42.46 39.69
N THR A 22 110.35 43.33 39.07
CA THR A 22 111.76 43.11 38.77
C THR A 22 112.56 43.08 40.06
N PHE A 23 112.96 41.90 40.50
CA PHE A 23 114.03 41.74 41.50
C PHE A 23 115.34 41.47 40.77
N SER A 24 116.26 42.43 40.86
CA SER A 24 117.61 42.39 40.32
C SER A 24 118.50 41.47 41.15
N CYS A 25 119.03 40.40 40.56
CA CYS A 25 120.33 39.86 40.95
C CYS A 25 120.97 39.13 39.75
N GLY A 26 122.24 39.43 39.50
CA GLY A 26 122.97 39.08 38.29
C GLY A 26 123.14 37.57 38.07
N ILE A 27 122.54 37.09 36.98
CA ILE A 27 122.96 35.91 36.23
C ILE A 27 122.90 36.36 34.76
N PRO A 28 123.93 36.13 33.92
CA PRO A 28 123.82 36.46 32.51
C PRO A 28 122.77 35.53 31.88
N THR A 29 122.23 35.94 30.73
CA THR A 29 121.95 35.05 29.58
C THR A 29 120.50 34.99 29.06
N PRO A 30 120.34 34.75 27.73
CA PRO A 30 119.13 34.36 26.99
C PRO A 30 118.06 33.52 27.70
N ILE A 31 118.35 32.85 28.80
CA ILE A 31 117.48 31.90 29.51
C ILE A 31 116.15 32.52 29.94
N VAL A 32 116.12 33.78 30.40
CA VAL A 32 114.87 34.45 30.80
C VAL A 32 113.99 34.77 29.60
N TYR A 33 114.58 35.22 28.48
CA TYR A 33 113.88 35.47 27.22
C TYR A 33 113.28 34.19 26.63
N TRP A 34 114.04 33.09 26.62
CA TRP A 34 113.55 31.78 26.20
C TRP A 34 112.45 31.26 27.13
N LYS A 35 112.52 31.50 28.45
CA LYS A 35 111.46 31.11 29.38
C LYS A 35 110.14 31.82 29.10
N THR A 36 110.16 33.12 28.84
CA THR A 36 108.93 33.89 28.52
C THR A 36 108.37 33.51 27.15
N GLN A 37 109.22 33.34 26.14
CA GLN A 37 108.83 32.84 24.81
C GLN A 37 108.20 31.44 24.88
N ILE A 38 108.81 30.52 25.62
CA ILE A 38 108.28 29.17 25.85
C ILE A 38 106.94 29.23 26.59
N SER A 39 106.78 30.13 27.57
CA SER A 39 105.51 30.26 28.30
C SER A 39 104.39 30.84 27.45
N ILE A 40 104.69 31.78 26.54
CA ILE A 40 103.73 32.31 25.56
C ILE A 40 103.35 31.22 24.56
N LEU A 41 104.32 30.50 24.00
CA LEU A 41 104.08 29.35 23.12
C LEU A 41 103.26 28.23 23.78
N LEU A 42 103.51 27.94 25.07
CA LEU A 42 102.71 26.98 25.84
C LEU A 42 101.30 27.50 26.13
N CYS A 43 101.13 28.82 26.35
CA CYS A 43 99.81 29.43 26.49
C CYS A 43 99.02 29.39 25.18
N ASP A 44 99.66 29.72 24.05
CA ASP A 44 99.04 29.71 22.73
C ASP A 44 98.67 28.29 22.29
N THR A 45 99.55 27.31 22.52
CA THR A 45 99.25 25.90 22.22
C THR A 45 98.13 25.34 23.08
N THR A 46 98.03 25.71 24.36
CA THR A 46 96.92 25.30 25.22
C THR A 46 95.60 25.99 24.86
N TRP A 47 95.63 27.25 24.41
CA TRP A 47 94.44 27.97 23.94
C TRP A 47 93.93 27.41 22.61
N LEU A 48 94.84 27.10 21.67
CA LEU A 48 94.51 26.42 20.42
C LEU A 48 93.93 25.01 20.65
N LEU A 49 94.50 24.24 21.59
CA LEU A 49 93.94 22.94 21.99
C LEU A 49 92.53 23.09 22.59
N LYS A 50 92.29 24.13 23.40
CA LYS A 50 90.94 24.43 23.95
C LYS A 50 89.93 24.83 22.88
N LEU A 51 90.34 25.50 21.80
CA LEU A 51 89.48 25.79 20.65
C LEU A 51 89.26 24.60 19.70
N GLN A 52 90.20 23.66 19.65
CA GLN A 52 90.09 22.51 18.76
C GLN A 52 89.04 21.48 19.19
N VAL A 53 88.79 21.36 20.51
CA VAL A 53 87.72 20.50 21.04
C VAL A 53 86.32 20.95 20.61
N PRO A 54 85.89 22.21 20.78
CA PRO A 54 84.60 22.68 20.29
C PRO A 54 84.51 22.69 18.76
N PHE A 55 85.60 22.98 18.04
CA PHE A 55 85.62 22.90 16.57
C PHE A 55 85.40 21.46 16.07
N ARG A 56 86.09 20.46 16.64
CA ARG A 56 85.84 19.04 16.32
C ARG A 56 84.44 18.58 16.72
N ARG A 57 83.90 19.10 17.82
CA ARG A 57 82.53 18.81 18.24
C ARG A 57 81.55 19.35 17.20
N HIS A 58 81.68 20.60 16.78
CA HIS A 58 80.89 21.23 15.73
C HIS A 58 80.97 20.45 14.41
N GLU A 59 82.18 20.07 13.97
CA GLU A 59 82.37 19.29 12.74
C GLU A 59 81.69 17.91 12.82
N LYS A 60 81.70 17.26 13.99
CA LYS A 60 80.99 16.00 14.21
C LYS A 60 79.46 16.16 14.16
N TRP A 61 78.91 17.23 14.76
CA TRP A 61 77.49 17.55 14.64
C TRP A 61 77.10 17.87 13.20
N GLN A 62 77.93 18.64 12.50
CA GLN A 62 77.72 19.02 11.11
C GLN A 62 77.73 17.81 10.16
N LYS A 63 78.53 16.77 10.45
CA LYS A 63 78.52 15.49 9.72
C LYS A 63 77.32 14.59 10.06
N GLY A 64 76.72 14.73 11.24
CA GLY A 64 75.55 13.93 11.66
C GLY A 64 74.20 14.43 11.13
N ILE A 65 74.08 15.75 10.89
CA ILE A 65 72.86 16.40 10.39
C ILE A 65 72.37 15.83 9.04
N PRO A 66 73.23 15.61 8.03
CA PRO A 66 72.78 15.06 6.74
C PRO A 66 72.14 13.67 6.85
N ALA A 67 72.66 12.81 7.73
CA ALA A 67 72.11 11.47 7.94
C ALA A 67 70.73 11.50 8.61
N GLN A 68 70.49 12.45 9.53
CA GLN A 68 69.16 12.65 10.11
C GLN A 68 68.19 13.27 9.11
N GLN A 69 68.67 14.18 8.25
CA GLN A 69 67.87 14.77 7.18
C GLN A 69 67.41 13.74 6.16
N SER A 70 68.28 12.80 5.75
CA SER A 70 67.92 11.77 4.77
C SER A 70 66.85 10.79 5.30
N LEU A 71 66.95 10.38 6.57
CA LEU A 71 65.94 9.53 7.21
C LEU A 71 64.59 10.24 7.28
N LEU A 72 64.58 11.52 7.65
CA LEU A 72 63.36 12.32 7.68
C LEU A 72 62.77 12.51 6.27
N GLU A 73 63.61 12.71 5.27
CA GLU A 73 63.17 12.84 3.87
C GLU A 73 62.53 11.54 3.35
N GLU A 74 63.08 10.39 3.72
CA GLU A 74 62.49 9.08 3.40
C GLU A 74 61.13 8.87 4.07
N ASP A 75 61.02 9.16 5.36
CA ASP A 75 59.75 9.06 6.09
C ASP A 75 58.70 10.03 5.52
N VAL A 76 59.09 11.27 5.20
CA VAL A 76 58.22 12.25 4.55
C VAL A 76 57.75 11.71 3.19
N LYS A 77 58.62 11.13 2.37
CA LYS A 77 58.21 10.50 1.09
C LYS A 77 57.23 9.35 1.33
N LYS A 78 57.46 8.52 2.35
CA LYS A 78 56.56 7.43 2.73
C LYS A 78 55.18 7.94 3.14
N PHE A 79 55.11 9.03 3.90
CA PHE A 79 53.84 9.67 4.26
C PHE A 79 53.12 10.24 3.04
N HIS A 80 53.82 10.90 2.11
CA HIS A 80 53.21 11.39 0.87
C HIS A 80 52.59 10.26 0.06
N THR A 81 53.26 9.11 -0.06
CA THR A 81 52.71 7.93 -0.73
C THR A 81 51.47 7.39 -0.03
N MET A 82 51.48 7.32 1.31
CA MET A 82 50.28 6.93 2.07
C MET A 82 49.14 7.93 1.89
N ILE A 83 49.41 9.23 1.97
CA ILE A 83 48.41 10.29 1.78
C ILE A 83 47.80 10.20 0.39
N ALA A 84 48.61 9.98 -0.65
CA ALA A 84 48.11 9.77 -2.02
C ALA A 84 47.21 8.54 -2.10
N GLY A 85 47.63 7.40 -1.52
CA GLY A 85 46.82 6.18 -1.49
C GLY A 85 45.50 6.34 -0.73
N PHE A 86 45.49 7.08 0.39
CA PHE A 86 44.26 7.39 1.13
C PHE A 86 43.37 8.38 0.36
N SER A 87 43.95 9.39 -0.27
CA SER A 87 43.19 10.35 -1.08
C SER A 87 42.46 9.66 -2.22
N GLU A 88 43.09 8.67 -2.84
CA GLU A 88 42.48 7.87 -3.89
C GLU A 88 41.34 6.99 -3.37
N LYS A 89 41.53 6.29 -2.24
CA LYS A 89 40.46 5.51 -1.60
C LYS A 89 39.28 6.37 -1.17
N ILE A 90 39.52 7.59 -0.68
CA ILE A 90 38.46 8.54 -0.34
C ILE A 90 37.65 8.93 -1.59
N ARG A 91 38.34 9.14 -2.72
CA ARG A 91 37.68 9.45 -4.00
C ARG A 91 36.81 8.28 -4.49
N GLU A 92 37.33 7.05 -4.43
CA GLU A 92 36.57 5.84 -4.78
C GLU A 92 35.35 5.65 -3.87
N MET A 93 35.53 5.77 -2.56
CA MET A 93 34.45 5.68 -1.58
C MET A 93 33.36 6.72 -1.83
N LYS A 94 33.74 7.96 -2.18
CA LYS A 94 32.79 9.03 -2.51
C LYS A 94 31.91 8.67 -3.72
N ILE A 95 32.49 8.02 -4.74
CA ILE A 95 31.73 7.56 -5.92
C ILE A 95 30.76 6.44 -5.52
N LEU A 96 31.18 5.51 -4.67
CA LEU A 96 30.31 4.42 -4.20
C LEU A 96 29.14 4.95 -3.38
N VAL A 97 29.38 5.89 -2.46
CA VAL A 97 28.33 6.54 -1.66
C VAL A 97 27.31 7.23 -2.56
N GLU A 98 27.74 7.90 -3.62
CA GLU A 98 26.82 8.58 -4.53
C GLU A 98 25.98 7.59 -5.35
N LYS A 99 26.59 6.50 -5.84
CA LYS A 99 25.85 5.39 -6.47
C LYS A 99 24.85 4.74 -5.53
N GLU A 100 25.21 4.58 -4.25
CA GLU A 100 24.30 4.03 -3.25
C GLU A 100 23.08 4.92 -3.03
N LYS A 101 23.25 6.24 -2.95
CA LYS A 101 22.12 7.19 -2.88
C LYS A 101 21.23 7.12 -4.12
N GLU A 102 21.81 7.03 -5.31
CA GLU A 102 21.03 6.90 -6.56
C GLU A 102 20.21 5.60 -6.55
N LEU A 103 20.81 4.49 -6.12
CA LEU A 103 20.10 3.22 -5.97
C LEU A 103 18.99 3.31 -4.92
N GLU A 104 19.21 4.02 -3.81
CA GLU A 104 18.20 4.21 -2.77
C GLU A 104 17.00 4.98 -3.29
N VAL A 105 17.21 6.10 -3.99
CA VAL A 105 16.12 6.88 -4.62
C VAL A 105 15.37 6.03 -5.65
N LYS A 106 16.08 5.24 -6.47
CA LYS A 106 15.47 4.37 -7.46
C LYS A 106 14.68 3.21 -6.84
N ARG A 107 15.15 2.65 -5.73
CA ARG A 107 14.43 1.63 -4.94
C ARG A 107 13.16 2.24 -4.35
N GLY A 108 13.27 3.40 -3.70
CA GLY A 108 12.15 4.13 -3.13
C GLY A 108 11.05 4.39 -4.16
N GLY A 109 11.40 4.95 -5.33
CA GLY A 109 10.41 5.23 -6.39
C GLY A 109 9.73 3.96 -6.94
N LYS A 110 10.44 2.83 -7.04
CA LYS A 110 9.83 1.55 -7.43
C LYS A 110 8.89 1.01 -6.37
N ASP A 111 9.24 1.15 -5.10
CA ASP A 111 8.38 0.70 -4.00
C ASP A 111 7.14 1.59 -3.89
N GLU A 112 7.26 2.90 -4.08
CA GLU A 112 6.14 3.83 -4.17
C GLU A 112 5.16 3.46 -5.31
N GLU A 113 5.66 3.15 -6.51
CA GLU A 113 4.83 2.70 -7.62
C GLU A 113 4.10 1.37 -7.31
N ARG A 114 4.82 0.42 -6.71
CA ARG A 114 4.24 -0.88 -6.31
C ARG A 114 3.18 -0.71 -5.23
N ILE A 115 3.42 0.15 -4.25
CA ILE A 115 2.46 0.50 -3.19
C ILE A 115 1.23 1.12 -3.83
N ALA A 116 1.39 2.13 -4.70
CA ALA A 116 0.27 2.78 -5.36
C ALA A 116 -0.56 1.81 -6.23
N SER A 117 0.07 0.81 -6.86
CA SER A 117 -0.67 -0.25 -7.55
C SER A 117 -1.44 -1.14 -6.59
N CYS A 118 -0.80 -1.58 -5.52
CA CYS A 118 -1.42 -2.41 -4.49
C CYS A 118 -2.62 -1.70 -3.84
N GLU A 119 -2.51 -0.40 -3.54
CA GLU A 119 -3.59 0.41 -2.97
C GLU A 119 -4.81 0.47 -3.89
N ARG A 120 -4.61 0.60 -5.22
CA ARG A 120 -5.70 0.54 -6.19
C ARG A 120 -6.37 -0.84 -6.20
N ASP A 121 -5.58 -1.90 -6.25
CA ASP A 121 -6.10 -3.27 -6.26
C ASP A 121 -6.89 -3.59 -4.97
N ILE A 122 -6.42 -3.09 -3.82
CA ILE A 122 -7.14 -3.16 -2.55
C ILE A 122 -8.48 -2.42 -2.65
N GLY A 123 -8.48 -1.19 -3.16
CA GLY A 123 -9.70 -0.42 -3.35
C GLY A 123 -10.73 -1.14 -4.24
N ASP A 124 -10.29 -1.70 -5.36
CA ASP A 124 -11.16 -2.45 -6.27
C ASP A 124 -11.71 -3.75 -5.63
N ALA A 125 -10.89 -4.43 -4.83
CA ALA A 125 -11.30 -5.60 -4.06
C ALA A 125 -12.33 -5.24 -2.97
N GLU A 126 -12.18 -4.10 -2.30
CA GLU A 126 -13.12 -3.60 -1.30
C GLU A 126 -14.47 -3.22 -1.92
N VAL A 127 -14.46 -2.54 -3.08
CA VAL A 127 -15.68 -2.24 -3.84
C VAL A 127 -16.39 -3.55 -4.23
N SER A 128 -15.64 -4.51 -4.76
CA SER A 128 -16.18 -5.82 -5.15
C SER A 128 -16.78 -6.57 -3.96
N ARG A 129 -16.12 -6.54 -2.79
CA ARG A 129 -16.64 -7.12 -1.55
C ARG A 129 -17.95 -6.45 -1.13
N ASN A 130 -18.03 -5.13 -1.18
CA ASN A 130 -19.24 -4.39 -0.79
C ASN A 130 -20.44 -4.75 -1.69
N VAL A 131 -20.22 -4.90 -3.01
CA VAL A 131 -21.26 -5.36 -3.96
C VAL A 131 -21.77 -6.76 -3.59
N TRP A 132 -20.87 -7.68 -3.21
CA TRP A 132 -21.27 -9.03 -2.80
C TRP A 132 -21.97 -9.04 -1.44
N GLN A 133 -21.58 -8.14 -0.54
CA GLN A 133 -22.26 -7.97 0.75
C GLN A 133 -23.69 -7.48 0.58
N GLU A 134 -23.91 -6.48 -0.27
CA GLU A 134 -25.26 -5.98 -0.60
C GLU A 134 -26.13 -7.09 -1.21
N LYS A 135 -25.61 -7.84 -2.19
CA LYS A 135 -26.32 -9.01 -2.75
C LYS A 135 -26.68 -10.05 -1.70
N THR A 136 -25.81 -10.27 -0.72
CA THR A 136 -26.07 -11.22 0.37
C THR A 136 -27.19 -10.72 1.27
N TRP A 137 -27.22 -9.42 1.57
CA TRP A 137 -28.31 -8.80 2.34
C TRP A 137 -29.64 -8.83 1.58
N ASP A 138 -29.64 -8.57 0.27
CA ASP A 138 -30.84 -8.67 -0.57
C ASP A 138 -31.38 -10.10 -0.61
N LEU A 139 -30.49 -11.10 -0.73
CA LEU A 139 -30.87 -12.51 -0.70
C LEU A 139 -31.44 -12.92 0.66
N ASP A 140 -30.83 -12.49 1.76
CA ASP A 140 -31.31 -12.76 3.11
C ASP A 140 -32.68 -12.12 3.37
N ALA A 141 -32.87 -10.87 2.95
CA ALA A 141 -34.15 -10.18 3.02
C ALA A 141 -35.23 -10.88 2.18
N THR A 142 -34.88 -11.29 0.95
CA THR A 142 -35.79 -12.03 0.07
C THR A 142 -36.19 -13.37 0.69
N MET A 143 -35.23 -14.12 1.21
CA MET A 143 -35.47 -15.40 1.89
C MET A 143 -36.36 -15.20 3.12
N GLY A 144 -36.10 -14.19 3.93
CA GLY A 144 -36.92 -13.84 5.09
C GLY A 144 -38.36 -13.49 4.72
N ASN A 145 -38.58 -12.80 3.60
CA ASN A 145 -39.92 -12.51 3.08
C ASN A 145 -40.63 -13.78 2.60
N MET A 146 -39.94 -14.64 1.85
CA MET A 146 -40.49 -15.92 1.39
C MET A 146 -40.90 -16.83 2.55
N PHE A 147 -40.13 -16.84 3.65
CA PHE A 147 -40.51 -17.60 4.85
C PHE A 147 -41.79 -17.07 5.50
N LYS A 148 -41.97 -15.75 5.60
CA LYS A 148 -43.20 -15.14 6.14
C LYS A 148 -44.42 -15.42 5.26
N GLU A 149 -44.25 -15.39 3.94
CA GLU A 149 -45.30 -15.76 2.99
C GLU A 149 -45.68 -17.24 3.14
N LEU A 150 -44.69 -18.12 3.28
CA LEU A 150 -44.93 -19.54 3.53
C LEU A 150 -45.68 -19.78 4.83
N GLU A 151 -45.32 -19.07 5.90
CA GLU A 151 -46.02 -19.12 7.20
C GLU A 151 -47.47 -18.68 7.08
N THR A 152 -47.71 -17.60 6.32
CA THR A 152 -49.05 -17.09 6.05
C THR A 152 -49.90 -18.12 5.30
N MET A 153 -49.36 -18.70 4.21
CA MET A 153 -50.06 -19.74 3.45
C MET A 153 -50.34 -21.00 4.28
N ALA A 154 -49.40 -21.41 5.15
CA ALA A 154 -49.58 -22.54 6.05
C ALA A 154 -50.72 -22.27 7.06
N MET A 155 -50.79 -21.05 7.63
CA MET A 155 -51.88 -20.64 8.52
C MET A 155 -53.23 -20.66 7.81
N GLU A 156 -53.32 -20.15 6.59
CA GLU A 156 -54.55 -20.17 5.78
C GLU A 156 -55.00 -21.60 5.46
N CYS A 157 -54.08 -22.48 5.05
CA CYS A 157 -54.35 -23.89 4.83
C CYS A 157 -54.89 -24.56 6.11
N ASN A 158 -54.25 -24.31 7.24
CA ASN A 158 -54.65 -24.85 8.54
C ASN A 158 -56.04 -24.33 8.97
N GLN A 159 -56.35 -23.08 8.68
CA GLN A 159 -57.67 -22.51 8.94
C GLN A 159 -58.73 -23.16 8.05
N ALA A 160 -58.44 -23.37 6.76
CA ALA A 160 -59.33 -24.05 5.83
C ALA A 160 -59.59 -25.51 6.24
N MET A 161 -58.56 -26.26 6.63
CA MET A 161 -58.71 -27.64 7.12
C MET A 161 -59.59 -27.71 8.38
N ARG A 162 -59.46 -26.74 9.29
CA ARG A 162 -60.35 -26.63 10.46
C ARG A 162 -61.81 -26.39 10.07
N ARG A 163 -62.08 -25.57 9.03
CA ARG A 163 -63.45 -25.37 8.50
C ARG A 163 -64.04 -26.65 7.92
N LEU A 164 -63.20 -27.50 7.34
CA LEU A 164 -63.58 -28.81 6.77
C LEU A 164 -63.69 -29.92 7.83
N LYS A 165 -63.48 -29.62 9.12
CA LYS A 165 -63.51 -30.59 10.24
C LYS A 165 -62.53 -31.78 10.07
N PHE A 166 -61.38 -31.54 9.45
CA PHE A 166 -60.28 -32.52 9.48
C PHE A 166 -59.74 -32.69 10.90
N ASP A 167 -59.40 -33.92 11.29
CA ASP A 167 -58.75 -34.19 12.59
C ASP A 167 -57.45 -33.39 12.72
N ASN A 168 -57.23 -32.79 13.90
CA ASN A 168 -56.11 -31.88 14.21
C ASN A 168 -54.69 -32.47 14.00
N CYS A 169 -54.57 -33.76 13.66
CA CYS A 169 -53.29 -34.42 13.37
C CYS A 169 -52.71 -34.10 11.96
N HIS A 170 -53.40 -33.29 11.14
CA HIS A 170 -53.00 -32.97 9.77
C HIS A 170 -52.57 -31.49 9.58
N GLN A 171 -52.07 -30.83 10.63
CA GLN A 171 -51.77 -29.41 10.60
C GLN A 171 -50.34 -29.12 10.09
N TYR A 172 -50.19 -28.19 9.14
CA TYR A 172 -48.87 -27.69 8.73
C TYR A 172 -48.20 -26.99 9.90
N SER A 173 -46.97 -27.40 10.22
CA SER A 173 -46.15 -26.80 11.27
C SER A 173 -44.80 -26.48 10.65
N LEU A 174 -44.54 -25.20 10.41
CA LEU A 174 -43.27 -24.81 9.81
C LEU A 174 -42.14 -24.95 10.83
N ASN A 175 -41.09 -25.70 10.47
CA ASN A 175 -39.88 -25.78 11.27
C ASN A 175 -38.73 -25.02 10.57
N ALA A 176 -38.02 -24.19 11.35
CA ALA A 176 -36.95 -23.33 10.83
C ALA A 176 -35.58 -24.04 10.78
N LYS A 177 -35.50 -25.30 11.24
CA LYS A 177 -34.23 -25.99 11.51
C LYS A 177 -33.83 -27.01 10.44
N GLU A 178 -34.73 -27.36 9.54
CA GLU A 178 -34.56 -28.51 8.66
C GLU A 178 -34.56 -28.09 7.19
N SER A 179 -33.77 -28.78 6.37
CA SER A 179 -33.41 -28.36 5.00
C SER A 179 -34.30 -28.97 3.91
N THR A 180 -35.18 -29.90 4.27
CA THR A 180 -35.96 -30.72 3.34
C THR A 180 -37.40 -30.19 3.26
N PRO A 181 -38.02 -30.06 2.08
CA PRO A 181 -39.38 -29.49 1.97
C PRO A 181 -40.44 -30.20 2.83
N THR A 182 -40.31 -31.51 3.02
CA THR A 182 -41.18 -32.31 3.89
C THR A 182 -41.02 -31.95 5.36
N ASP A 183 -39.78 -31.70 5.74
CA ASP A 183 -39.36 -31.38 7.10
C ASP A 183 -39.79 -29.94 7.43
N VAL A 184 -39.48 -28.99 6.54
CA VAL A 184 -39.91 -27.59 6.63
C VAL A 184 -41.42 -27.46 6.80
N MET A 185 -42.23 -28.28 6.12
CA MET A 185 -43.70 -28.21 6.20
C MET A 185 -44.28 -29.02 7.38
N GLY A 186 -43.48 -29.85 8.05
CA GLY A 186 -43.86 -30.69 9.18
C GLY A 186 -44.80 -31.86 8.86
N ILE A 187 -45.40 -31.88 7.66
CA ILE A 187 -46.28 -32.93 7.16
C ILE A 187 -46.14 -33.08 5.64
N ASP A 188 -46.16 -34.32 5.14
CA ASP A 188 -46.11 -34.56 3.70
C ASP A 188 -47.50 -34.50 3.05
N TYR A 189 -47.67 -33.58 2.10
CA TYR A 189 -48.92 -33.42 1.37
C TYR A 189 -49.35 -34.71 0.65
N LYS A 190 -48.42 -35.42 0.03
CA LYS A 190 -48.75 -36.57 -0.84
C LYS A 190 -49.20 -37.79 -0.05
N THR A 191 -48.56 -38.06 1.09
CA THR A 191 -48.81 -39.26 1.89
C THR A 191 -49.84 -39.03 3.00
N ILE A 192 -50.01 -37.80 3.50
CA ILE A 192 -50.87 -37.52 4.64
C ILE A 192 -52.11 -36.71 4.22
N ILE A 193 -51.95 -35.53 3.61
CA ILE A 193 -53.09 -34.65 3.29
C ILE A 193 -53.96 -35.18 2.14
N LYS A 194 -53.34 -35.58 1.02
CA LYS A 194 -54.06 -35.98 -0.19
C LYS A 194 -54.96 -37.22 0.01
N PRO A 195 -54.50 -38.31 0.68
CA PRO A 195 -55.36 -39.46 0.93
C PRO A 195 -56.54 -39.13 1.85
N ALA A 196 -56.32 -38.24 2.82
CA ALA A 196 -57.34 -37.82 3.76
C ALA A 196 -58.44 -36.99 3.04
N LEU A 197 -58.06 -36.03 2.19
CA LEU A 197 -59.01 -35.28 1.34
C LEU A 197 -59.85 -36.21 0.44
N ASN A 198 -59.22 -37.21 -0.16
CA ASN A 198 -59.91 -38.17 -1.03
C ASN A 198 -60.90 -39.06 -0.26
N SER A 199 -60.64 -39.39 1.01
CA SER A 199 -61.56 -40.17 1.83
C SER A 199 -62.76 -39.32 2.25
N PHE A 200 -62.54 -38.05 2.62
CA PHE A 200 -63.62 -37.11 2.92
C PHE A 200 -64.58 -36.93 1.74
N ALA A 201 -64.04 -36.73 0.53
CA ALA A 201 -64.84 -36.60 -0.70
C ALA A 201 -65.70 -37.84 -1.03
N LYS A 202 -65.34 -39.01 -0.49
CA LYS A 202 -66.07 -40.27 -0.73
C LYS A 202 -67.22 -40.51 0.26
N ASN A 203 -67.23 -39.81 1.40
CA ASN A 203 -68.10 -40.11 2.53
C ASN A 203 -69.29 -39.16 2.68
N SER A 204 -69.42 -38.13 1.84
CA SER A 204 -70.54 -37.19 1.91
C SER A 204 -71.77 -37.73 1.16
N SER A 205 -72.59 -38.49 1.89
CA SER A 205 -73.68 -39.33 1.37
C SER A 205 -74.98 -38.55 1.07
N THR A 206 -75.55 -38.84 -0.11
CA THR A 206 -76.96 -38.71 -0.57
C THR A 206 -77.70 -37.38 -0.46
N MET A 207 -77.63 -36.64 0.65
CA MET A 207 -78.24 -35.30 0.78
C MET A 207 -77.48 -34.26 -0.03
N GLU A 208 -76.16 -34.44 -0.20
CA GLU A 208 -75.35 -33.63 -1.11
C GLU A 208 -75.59 -33.95 -2.59
N LEU A 209 -76.03 -35.18 -2.92
CA LEU A 209 -76.31 -35.56 -4.31
C LEU A 209 -77.52 -34.80 -4.87
N GLU A 210 -78.60 -34.66 -4.09
CA GLU A 210 -79.76 -33.84 -4.48
C GLU A 210 -79.41 -32.35 -4.60
N GLY A 211 -78.54 -31.86 -3.71
CA GLY A 211 -77.97 -30.51 -3.81
C GLY A 211 -77.13 -30.31 -5.07
N LEU A 212 -76.27 -31.27 -5.41
CA LEU A 212 -75.45 -31.26 -6.62
C LEU A 212 -76.28 -31.41 -7.90
N ILE A 213 -77.36 -32.19 -7.88
CA ILE A 213 -78.32 -32.28 -9.00
C ILE A 213 -79.01 -30.92 -9.20
N SER A 214 -79.44 -30.27 -8.11
CA SER A 214 -80.06 -28.95 -8.15
C SER A 214 -79.09 -27.87 -8.67
N LEU A 215 -77.84 -27.89 -8.20
CA LEU A 215 -76.79 -26.98 -8.66
C LEU A 215 -76.42 -27.24 -10.12
N ARG A 216 -76.39 -28.50 -10.57
CA ARG A 216 -76.18 -28.86 -11.97
C ARG A 216 -77.32 -28.36 -12.86
N GLN A 217 -78.57 -28.47 -12.39
CA GLN A 217 -79.74 -27.96 -13.09
C GLN A 217 -79.74 -26.43 -13.16
N GLN A 218 -79.36 -25.77 -12.06
CA GLN A 218 -79.24 -24.31 -12.02
C GLN A 218 -78.09 -23.80 -12.91
N SER A 219 -76.99 -24.55 -12.96
CA SER A 219 -75.84 -24.26 -13.83
C SER A 219 -76.20 -24.42 -15.31
N SER A 220 -76.93 -25.48 -15.70
CA SER A 220 -77.38 -25.66 -17.07
C SER A 220 -78.35 -24.58 -17.52
N GLU A 221 -79.28 -24.16 -16.65
CA GLU A 221 -80.19 -23.04 -16.92
C GLU A 221 -79.45 -21.69 -17.03
N SER A 222 -78.43 -21.48 -16.19
CA SER A 222 -77.57 -20.28 -16.26
C SER A 222 -76.75 -20.25 -17.54
N SER A 223 -76.23 -21.40 -17.98
CA SER A 223 -75.52 -21.54 -19.25
C SER A 223 -76.41 -21.18 -20.45
N ALA A 224 -77.66 -21.66 -20.47
CA ALA A 224 -78.62 -21.30 -21.51
C ALA A 224 -78.95 -19.79 -21.53
N LYS A 225 -79.06 -19.17 -20.34
CA LYS A 225 -79.23 -17.70 -20.23
C LYS A 225 -77.99 -16.93 -20.72
N ILE A 226 -76.78 -17.43 -20.43
CA ILE A 226 -75.53 -16.84 -20.93
C ILE A 226 -75.47 -16.97 -22.45
N GLU A 227 -75.77 -18.14 -23.01
CA GLU A 227 -75.78 -18.37 -24.46
C GLU A 227 -76.77 -17.43 -25.19
N SER A 228 -77.99 -17.30 -24.65
CA SER A 228 -78.99 -16.33 -25.15
C SER A 228 -78.46 -14.89 -25.13
N ARG A 229 -77.79 -14.46 -24.05
CA ARG A 229 -77.18 -13.13 -23.95
C ARG A 229 -75.99 -12.97 -24.90
N CYS A 230 -75.15 -13.99 -25.07
CA CYS A 230 -74.05 -13.98 -26.02
C CYS A 230 -74.58 -13.80 -27.46
N ASN A 231 -75.66 -14.48 -27.83
CA ASN A 231 -76.31 -14.31 -29.12
C ASN A 231 -76.86 -12.90 -29.31
N HIS A 232 -77.44 -12.30 -28.26
CA HIS A 232 -77.88 -10.92 -28.29
C HIS A 232 -76.70 -9.93 -28.46
N ILE A 233 -75.60 -10.14 -27.71
CA ILE A 233 -74.38 -9.34 -27.83
C ILE A 233 -73.80 -9.45 -29.24
N ALA A 234 -73.75 -10.65 -29.83
CA ALA A 234 -73.27 -10.86 -31.19
C ALA A 234 -74.11 -10.09 -32.23
N SER A 235 -75.44 -10.05 -32.06
CA SER A 235 -76.33 -9.24 -32.90
C SER A 235 -76.06 -7.74 -32.76
N LEU A 236 -75.87 -7.24 -31.53
CA LEU A 236 -75.50 -5.84 -31.28
C LEU A 236 -74.12 -5.48 -31.83
N GLN A 237 -73.15 -6.39 -31.72
CA GLN A 237 -71.81 -6.22 -32.30
C GLN A 237 -71.89 -6.10 -33.82
N SER A 238 -72.65 -6.97 -34.49
CA SER A 238 -72.89 -6.88 -35.93
C SER A 238 -73.50 -5.53 -36.34
N HIS A 239 -74.46 -5.02 -35.57
CA HIS A 239 -75.05 -3.71 -35.84
C HIS A 239 -74.02 -2.57 -35.64
N THR A 240 -73.19 -2.67 -34.60
CA THR A 240 -72.12 -1.70 -34.34
C THR A 240 -71.09 -1.68 -35.47
N ASP A 241 -70.72 -2.84 -36.00
CA ASP A 241 -69.76 -2.93 -37.10
C ASP A 241 -70.33 -2.40 -38.41
N GLU A 242 -71.63 -2.61 -38.68
CA GLU A 242 -72.28 -1.97 -39.84
C GLU A 242 -72.28 -0.44 -39.71
N ILE A 243 -72.60 0.10 -38.53
CA ILE A 243 -72.54 1.55 -38.27
C ILE A 243 -71.11 2.08 -38.46
N LYS A 244 -70.09 1.36 -37.98
CA LYS A 244 -68.69 1.72 -38.23
C LYS A 244 -68.38 1.75 -39.73
N ARG A 245 -68.81 0.74 -40.49
CA ARG A 245 -68.62 0.72 -41.96
C ARG A 245 -69.34 1.88 -42.67
N ILE A 246 -70.51 2.27 -42.20
CA ILE A 246 -71.24 3.43 -42.73
C ILE A 246 -70.47 4.72 -42.39
N THR A 247 -69.99 4.86 -41.15
CA THR A 247 -69.24 6.02 -40.69
C THR A 247 -67.92 6.19 -41.46
N GLU A 248 -67.18 5.10 -41.67
CA GLU A 248 -65.94 5.09 -42.47
C GLU A 248 -66.21 5.53 -43.92
N ARG A 249 -67.31 5.06 -44.52
CA ARG A 249 -67.73 5.49 -45.86
C ARG A 249 -68.00 6.99 -45.92
N TYR A 250 -68.71 7.54 -44.93
CA TYR A 250 -68.95 8.99 -44.87
C TYR A 250 -67.65 9.77 -44.65
N TRP A 251 -66.74 9.27 -43.80
CA TRP A 251 -65.44 9.90 -43.58
C TRP A 251 -64.62 10.02 -44.88
N HIS A 252 -64.50 8.92 -45.63
CA HIS A 252 -63.83 8.94 -46.93
C HIS A 252 -64.51 9.89 -47.93
N LEU A 253 -65.84 9.92 -47.98
CA LEU A 253 -66.56 10.86 -48.85
C LEU A 253 -66.26 12.32 -48.49
N ILE A 254 -66.21 12.66 -47.19
CA ILE A 254 -65.87 14.00 -46.72
C ILE A 254 -64.42 14.35 -47.09
N GLN A 255 -63.49 13.40 -46.92
CA GLN A 255 -62.08 13.61 -47.27
C GLN A 255 -61.91 13.82 -48.78
N ASP A 256 -62.58 13.04 -49.62
CA ASP A 256 -62.57 13.18 -51.08
C ASP A 256 -63.13 14.55 -51.50
N VAL A 257 -64.28 14.96 -50.94
CA VAL A 257 -64.85 16.30 -51.18
C VAL A 257 -63.90 17.40 -50.74
N SER A 258 -63.22 17.24 -49.60
CA SER A 258 -62.25 18.23 -49.09
C SER A 258 -61.04 18.36 -50.02
N VAL A 259 -60.53 17.26 -50.58
CA VAL A 259 -59.42 17.28 -51.54
C VAL A 259 -59.84 17.98 -52.84
N VAL A 260 -61.05 17.71 -53.34
CA VAL A 260 -61.59 18.39 -54.53
C VAL A 260 -61.77 19.89 -54.31
N LEU A 261 -62.24 20.31 -53.13
CA LEU A 261 -62.38 21.72 -52.79
C LEU A 261 -61.04 22.44 -52.66
N LEU A 262 -60.02 21.78 -52.09
CA LEU A 262 -58.68 22.36 -51.96
C LEU A 262 -57.98 22.53 -53.33
N SER A 263 -58.17 21.59 -54.26
CA SER A 263 -57.60 21.69 -55.60
C SER A 263 -58.30 22.74 -56.48
N ALA A 264 -59.59 22.98 -56.27
CA ALA A 264 -60.33 24.04 -56.96
C ALA A 264 -59.95 25.47 -56.49
N CYS A 265 -59.37 25.60 -55.29
CA CYS A 265 -58.94 26.87 -54.71
C CYS A 265 -57.45 27.20 -54.97
N SER A 266 -56.67 26.29 -55.57
CA SER A 266 -55.27 26.52 -55.98
C SER A 266 -55.17 26.89 -57.45
#